data_AF-A0A4R8LXU4-F1
#
_entry.id   AF-A0A4R8LXU4-F1
#
_cell.length_a   1.000
_cell.length_b   1.000
_cell.length_c   1.000
_cell.angle_alpha   90.00
_cell.angle_beta   90.00
_cell.angle_gamma   90.00
#
_symmetry.space_group_name_H-M   'P 1'
#
loop_
_entity.id
_entity.type
_entity.pdbx_description
1 polymer ?
#
loop_
_entity_poly.entity_id
_entity_poly.type
_entity_poly.pdbx_seq_one_letter_code
_entity_poly.pdbx_strand_id
1 'polypeptide(L)'
;MKKAVMVLLSVLFVFGVAGVVLAEEVDLNFCPPSCDPLPNSDSLNIFWKIQPMTTVYIVEDELKICTFIGAPGSGNFKKGFKYGAAATGVGLRKIVGSISPALPTGVSMWGLLTRPDSIGTSTGPHMLGTADVDLVKGLEKLYAAYGTGEISLYADNSASGGNGMVVLKLTILDQI
;
A
#
# COMPACT_ATOMS: atom_id res chain seq x y z
N MET A 1 2.77 32.99 33.48
CA MET A 1 2.76 33.68 32.16
C MET A 1 3.10 32.63 31.12
N LYS A 2 2.09 32.09 30.39
CA LYS A 2 1.74 32.46 28.99
C LYS A 2 2.96 32.26 28.07
N LYS A 3 2.95 31.30 27.13
CA LYS A 3 2.17 31.24 25.88
C LYS A 3 2.01 29.74 25.51
N ALA A 4 0.85 29.09 25.30
CA ALA A 4 -0.43 29.43 24.67
C ALA A 4 -0.32 29.96 23.23
N VAL A 5 -1.24 29.49 22.37
CA VAL A 5 -1.48 29.82 20.95
C VAL A 5 -0.71 28.88 20.00
N MET A 6 -1.27 28.02 19.13
CA MET A 6 -2.54 27.89 18.39
C MET A 6 -2.65 26.38 18.06
N VAL A 7 -3.69 25.59 18.37
CA VAL A 7 -5.10 25.65 17.95
C VAL A 7 -5.23 26.10 16.49
N LEU A 8 -5.48 25.18 15.56
CA LEU A 8 -6.63 25.31 14.65
C LEU A 8 -6.79 24.12 13.69
N LEU A 9 -7.99 23.51 13.76
CA LEU A 9 -8.86 23.11 12.63
C LEU A 9 -8.25 22.16 11.58
N SER A 10 -8.71 20.92 11.46
CA SER A 10 -10.09 20.55 11.08
C SER A 10 -10.15 19.01 11.11
N VAL A 11 -10.98 18.31 11.89
CA VAL A 11 -12.46 18.26 11.85
C VAL A 11 -12.98 18.30 10.42
N LEU A 12 -13.27 17.11 9.88
CA LEU A 12 -14.49 16.77 9.13
C LEU A 12 -14.47 15.24 8.96
N PHE A 13 -15.20 14.50 9.80
CA PHE A 13 -16.53 14.01 9.46
C PHE A 13 -16.56 13.23 8.13
N VAL A 14 -16.56 11.89 8.24
CA VAL A 14 -17.67 11.12 7.64
C VAL A 14 -18.11 10.08 8.65
N PHE A 15 -19.16 10.46 9.39
CA PHE A 15 -20.08 9.53 10.03
C PHE A 15 -20.84 8.74 8.97
N GLY A 16 -21.25 7.54 9.34
CA GLY A 16 -22.24 6.72 8.64
C GLY A 16 -21.66 5.32 8.44
N VAL A 17 -22.18 4.24 9.04
CA VAL A 17 -23.59 3.94 9.26
C VAL A 17 -23.71 2.86 10.34
N ALA A 18 -24.74 3.01 11.19
CA ALA A 18 -25.41 1.99 12.00
C ALA A 18 -24.71 1.44 13.26
N GLY A 19 -25.34 1.72 14.40
CA GLY A 19 -25.10 0.99 15.65
C GLY A 19 -25.61 1.72 16.88
N VAL A 20 -26.90 2.05 16.92
CA VAL A 20 -27.58 2.39 18.18
C VAL A 20 -27.46 1.19 19.11
N VAL A 21 -26.61 1.25 20.13
CA VAL A 21 -26.70 0.35 21.30
C VAL A 21 -26.33 1.15 22.55
N LEU A 22 -27.38 1.61 23.21
CA LEU A 22 -27.54 1.78 24.65
C LEU A 22 -26.39 2.47 25.40
N ALA A 23 -26.54 3.78 25.60
CA ALA A 23 -26.07 4.41 26.83
C ALA A 23 -26.93 3.83 27.96
N GLU A 24 -26.43 2.77 28.61
CA GLU A 24 -26.94 2.36 29.91
C GLU A 24 -26.43 3.41 30.91
N GLU A 25 -27.36 4.16 31.50
CA GLU A 25 -27.06 5.08 32.59
C GLU A 25 -26.42 4.25 33.71
N VAL A 26 -25.15 4.53 34.02
CA VAL A 26 -24.48 3.92 35.17
C VAL A 26 -25.15 4.49 36.41
N ASP A 27 -26.16 3.78 36.90
CA ASP A 27 -26.85 4.10 38.14
C ASP A 27 -25.88 3.82 39.30
N LEU A 28 -25.12 4.85 39.71
CA LEU A 28 -24.19 4.81 40.84
C LEU A 28 -24.95 4.81 42.17
N ASN A 29 -25.86 3.86 42.36
CA ASN A 29 -26.47 3.58 43.65
C ASN A 29 -25.56 2.62 44.42
N PHE A 30 -24.61 3.20 45.16
CA PHE A 30 -23.80 2.51 46.15
C PHE A 30 -24.70 2.17 47.36
N CYS A 31 -25.46 1.08 47.29
CA CYS A 31 -26.30 0.61 48.41
C CYS A 31 -25.43 0.11 49.58
N PRO A 32 -25.70 0.52 50.85
CA PRO A 32 -25.21 -0.17 52.04
C PRO A 32 -26.29 -1.10 52.63
N PRO A 33 -25.94 -2.06 53.49
CA PRO A 33 -25.21 -3.29 53.23
C PRO A 33 -26.15 -4.52 53.39
N SER A 34 -26.31 -5.36 52.37
CA SER A 34 -26.44 -6.78 52.67
C SER A 34 -25.06 -7.23 53.17
N CYS A 35 -24.98 -7.93 54.30
CA CYS A 35 -23.70 -8.46 54.83
C CYS A 35 -23.07 -9.55 53.95
N ASP A 36 -23.66 -9.83 52.78
CA ASP A 36 -23.09 -10.72 51.81
C ASP A 36 -21.86 -10.05 51.19
N PRO A 37 -20.68 -10.72 51.22
CA PRO A 37 -19.47 -10.16 50.65
C PRO A 37 -19.72 -9.89 49.16
N LEU A 38 -19.43 -8.65 48.72
CA LEU A 38 -19.36 -8.34 47.30
C LEU A 38 -18.42 -9.36 46.62
N PRO A 39 -18.77 -9.83 45.40
CA PRO A 39 -17.91 -10.77 44.70
C PRO A 39 -16.53 -10.13 44.53
N ASN A 40 -15.49 -10.85 44.95
CA ASN A 40 -14.10 -10.39 44.88
C ASN A 40 -13.51 -10.46 43.46
N SER A 41 -14.34 -10.80 42.47
CA SER A 41 -14.02 -10.81 41.04
C SER A 41 -15.29 -10.61 40.22
N ASP A 42 -15.14 -9.96 39.07
CA ASP A 42 -16.19 -9.77 38.07
C ASP A 42 -15.59 -10.04 36.69
N SER A 43 -16.43 -10.32 35.69
CA SER A 43 -15.98 -10.72 34.35
C SER A 43 -16.77 -10.01 33.25
N LEU A 44 -16.05 -9.48 32.25
CA LEU A 44 -16.60 -8.89 31.03
C LEU A 44 -16.21 -9.73 29.82
N ASN A 45 -17.19 -10.06 28.98
CA ASN A 45 -16.93 -10.74 27.71
C ASN A 45 -16.41 -9.74 26.67
N ILE A 46 -15.20 -9.97 26.14
CA ILE A 46 -14.57 -9.15 25.08
C ILE A 46 -14.55 -9.94 23.77
N PHE A 47 -15.24 -9.44 22.76
CA PHE A 47 -15.18 -9.98 21.40
C PHE A 47 -14.12 -9.23 20.60
N TRP A 48 -13.16 -9.96 20.02
CA TRP A 48 -12.06 -9.38 19.25
C TRP A 48 -11.95 -10.04 17.87
N LYS A 49 -11.50 -9.26 16.87
CA LYS A 49 -11.25 -9.71 15.50
C LYS A 49 -9.94 -9.11 15.00
N ILE A 50 -9.06 -9.95 14.46
CA ILE A 50 -7.77 -9.54 13.86
C ILE A 50 -7.83 -9.88 12.37
N GLN A 51 -7.51 -8.93 11.50
CA GLN A 51 -7.45 -9.14 10.05
C GLN A 51 -6.07 -8.70 9.51
N PRO A 52 -5.50 -9.44 8.54
CA PRO A 52 -4.27 -9.02 7.87
C PRO A 52 -4.52 -7.78 6.99
N MET A 53 -3.47 -7.01 6.78
CA MET A 53 -3.44 -5.84 5.91
C MET A 53 -2.59 -6.17 4.68
N THR A 54 -3.18 -6.02 3.50
CA THR A 54 -2.53 -6.21 2.19
C THR A 54 -2.79 -4.98 1.33
N THR A 55 -1.88 -4.01 1.35
CA THR A 55 -2.04 -2.77 0.59
C THR A 55 -0.71 -2.29 0.04
N VAL A 56 -0.76 -1.62 -1.11
CA VAL A 56 0.37 -0.97 -1.75
C VAL A 56 -0.09 0.37 -2.31
N TYR A 57 0.76 1.38 -2.22
CA TYR A 57 0.51 2.69 -2.82
C TYR A 57 1.79 3.28 -3.39
N ILE A 58 1.67 4.00 -4.49
CA ILE A 58 2.75 4.79 -5.10
C ILE A 58 2.66 6.21 -4.54
N VAL A 59 3.80 6.83 -4.25
CA VAL A 59 3.84 8.18 -3.66
C VAL A 59 3.68 9.27 -4.72
N GLU A 60 4.23 9.05 -5.91
CA GLU A 60 4.19 9.98 -7.04
C GLU A 60 2.85 9.90 -7.78
N ASP A 61 2.30 11.06 -8.15
CA ASP A 61 1.07 11.16 -8.93
C ASP A 61 1.29 10.83 -10.42
N GLU A 62 2.41 11.26 -10.99
CA GLU A 62 2.76 11.05 -12.40
C GLU A 62 4.27 10.88 -12.61
N LEU A 63 4.63 10.11 -13.64
CA LEU A 63 6.01 10.00 -14.12
C LEU A 63 6.07 10.41 -15.59
N LYS A 64 7.02 11.30 -15.92
CA LYS A 64 7.29 11.74 -17.30
C LYS A 64 8.64 11.18 -17.73
N ILE A 65 8.62 10.33 -18.76
CA ILE A 65 9.80 9.67 -19.32
C ILE A 65 9.80 9.90 -20.83
N CYS A 66 10.93 10.36 -21.36
CA CYS A 66 11.16 10.50 -22.78
C CYS A 66 12.28 9.55 -23.20
N THR A 67 12.15 8.98 -24.39
CA THR A 67 13.17 8.12 -25.01
C THR A 67 13.30 8.49 -26.49
N PHE A 68 14.35 8.00 -27.16
CA PHE A 68 14.55 8.19 -28.59
C PHE A 68 14.45 6.84 -29.31
N ILE A 69 13.90 6.86 -30.52
CA ILE A 69 13.81 5.69 -31.40
C ILE A 69 15.24 5.16 -31.64
N GLY A 70 15.45 3.88 -31.37
CA GLY A 70 16.72 3.19 -31.62
C GLY A 70 17.83 3.46 -30.61
N ALA A 71 17.60 4.28 -29.58
CA ALA A 71 18.59 4.52 -28.53
C ALA A 71 18.82 3.26 -27.68
N PRO A 72 20.04 2.99 -27.18
CA PRO A 72 20.34 1.76 -26.44
C PRO A 72 19.37 1.56 -25.25
N GLY A 73 18.89 0.30 -25.13
CA GLY A 73 17.73 -0.13 -24.34
C GLY A 73 17.82 0.03 -22.82
N SER A 74 16.89 -0.64 -22.13
CA SER A 74 16.56 -0.53 -20.69
C SER A 74 17.68 0.00 -19.78
N GLY A 75 17.38 1.06 -19.02
CA GLY A 75 18.30 1.63 -18.02
C GLY A 75 18.94 2.97 -18.38
N ASN A 76 18.76 3.49 -19.60
CA ASN A 76 19.22 4.84 -19.98
C ASN A 76 18.15 5.92 -19.77
N PHE A 77 16.90 5.60 -20.12
CA PHE A 77 15.76 6.51 -19.98
C PHE A 77 14.86 6.00 -18.87
N LYS A 78 15.12 6.44 -17.64
CA LYS A 78 14.44 5.93 -16.46
C LYS A 78 14.01 7.01 -15.48
N LYS A 79 12.93 6.73 -14.75
CA LYS A 79 12.52 7.50 -13.58
C LYS A 79 12.23 6.61 -12.40
N GLY A 80 12.77 7.03 -11.26
CA GLY A 80 12.48 6.43 -9.98
C GLY A 80 11.16 6.94 -9.42
N PHE A 81 10.54 6.11 -8.58
CA PHE A 81 9.37 6.44 -7.78
C PHE A 81 9.50 5.77 -6.41
N LYS A 82 8.71 6.22 -5.42
CA LYS A 82 8.62 5.63 -4.09
C LYS A 82 7.28 4.94 -3.93
N TYR A 83 7.26 3.91 -3.11
CA TYR A 83 6.03 3.22 -2.77
C TYR A 83 6.03 2.77 -1.32
N GLY A 84 4.85 2.65 -0.74
CA GLY A 84 4.63 2.02 0.56
C GLY A 84 3.85 0.72 0.40
N ALA A 85 4.13 -0.24 1.27
CA ALA A 85 3.48 -1.54 1.26
C ALA A 85 3.22 -2.06 2.68
N ALA A 86 2.11 -2.80 2.83
CA ALA A 86 1.82 -3.62 3.98
C ALA A 86 1.33 -5.00 3.53
N ALA A 87 1.87 -6.04 4.15
CA ALA A 87 1.57 -7.45 3.93
C ALA A 87 1.69 -8.18 5.28
N THR A 88 0.75 -7.91 6.19
CA THR A 88 0.75 -8.49 7.55
C THR A 88 0.05 -9.85 7.62
N GLY A 89 0.25 -10.60 8.69
CA GLY A 89 -0.30 -11.95 8.86
C GLY A 89 0.71 -13.05 8.54
N VAL A 90 0.20 -14.29 8.45
CA VAL A 90 0.97 -15.51 8.20
C VAL A 90 0.84 -15.92 6.74
N GLY A 91 1.96 -16.06 6.05
CA GLY A 91 2.02 -16.39 4.63
C GLY A 91 2.99 -15.48 3.87
N LEU A 92 3.71 -16.07 2.91
CA LEU A 92 4.56 -15.31 2.01
C LEU A 92 3.69 -14.58 1.00
N ARG A 93 4.06 -13.33 0.70
CA ARG A 93 3.42 -12.51 -0.31
C ARG A 93 4.43 -11.98 -1.32
N LYS A 94 3.89 -11.47 -2.40
CA LYS A 94 4.66 -10.86 -3.48
C LYS A 94 4.01 -9.57 -3.94
N ILE A 95 4.81 -8.64 -4.43
CA ILE A 95 4.34 -7.48 -5.19
C ILE A 95 4.47 -7.85 -6.66
N VAL A 96 3.35 -7.79 -7.38
CA VAL A 96 3.31 -7.89 -8.83
C VAL A 96 3.09 -6.52 -9.45
N GLY A 97 3.55 -6.35 -10.69
CA GLY A 97 3.27 -5.15 -11.47
C GLY A 97 2.79 -5.47 -12.87
N SER A 98 1.94 -4.60 -13.38
CA SER A 98 1.42 -4.62 -14.74
C SER A 98 1.13 -3.20 -15.22
N ILE A 99 0.87 -3.05 -16.51
CA ILE A 99 0.57 -1.77 -17.15
C ILE A 99 -0.73 -1.84 -17.95
N SER A 100 -1.46 -0.71 -18.02
CA SER A 100 -2.67 -0.59 -18.84
C SER A 100 -2.87 0.84 -19.36
N PRO A 101 -3.22 1.06 -20.65
CA PRO A 101 -3.37 0.04 -21.70
C PRO A 101 -2.02 -0.57 -22.14
N ALA A 102 -2.06 -1.52 -23.07
CA ALA A 102 -0.85 -2.05 -23.69
C ALA A 102 -0.09 -0.93 -24.46
N LEU A 103 1.24 -1.04 -24.49
CA LEU A 103 2.08 -0.11 -25.22
C LEU A 103 1.94 -0.29 -26.74
N PRO A 104 2.12 0.78 -27.53
CA PRO A 104 2.15 0.67 -28.99
C PRO A 104 3.32 -0.19 -29.46
N THR A 105 3.19 -0.70 -30.69
CA THR A 105 4.24 -1.52 -31.33
C THR A 105 5.59 -0.79 -31.35
N GLY A 106 6.66 -1.53 -31.05
CA GLY A 106 8.03 -1.02 -30.97
C GLY A 106 8.37 -0.29 -29.67
N VAL A 107 7.42 -0.14 -28.74
CA VAL A 107 7.65 0.48 -27.42
C VAL A 107 7.54 -0.57 -26.32
N SER A 108 8.53 -0.60 -25.43
CA SER A 108 8.55 -1.46 -24.25
C SER A 108 8.86 -0.68 -22.99
N MET A 109 8.31 -1.13 -21.87
CA MET A 109 8.54 -0.56 -20.56
C MET A 109 9.07 -1.64 -19.63
N TRP A 110 10.04 -1.28 -18.81
CA TRP A 110 10.66 -2.17 -17.84
C TRP A 110 10.48 -1.59 -16.45
N GLY A 111 10.07 -2.44 -15.52
CA GLY A 111 9.91 -2.12 -14.10
C GLY A 111 10.94 -2.86 -13.27
N LEU A 112 11.48 -2.16 -12.27
CA LEU A 112 12.31 -2.72 -11.22
C LEU A 112 11.79 -2.18 -9.88
N LEU A 113 11.56 -3.05 -8.91
CA LEU A 113 11.24 -2.64 -7.54
C LEU A 113 12.34 -3.11 -6.60
N THR A 114 12.78 -2.23 -5.71
CA THR A 114 13.56 -2.62 -4.55
C THR A 114 12.65 -3.25 -3.50
N ARG A 115 13.25 -4.06 -2.63
CA ARG A 115 12.55 -4.68 -1.51
C ARG A 115 12.18 -3.64 -0.43
N PRO A 116 10.91 -3.58 0.01
CA PRO A 116 10.46 -2.57 0.97
C PRO A 116 11.08 -2.83 2.35
N ASP A 117 11.69 -1.81 2.96
CA ASP A 117 12.46 -1.89 4.22
C ASP A 117 13.40 -3.10 4.29
N SER A 118 14.02 -3.46 3.17
CA SER A 118 14.89 -4.64 3.08
C SER A 118 14.23 -6.01 3.32
N ILE A 119 12.91 -6.11 3.26
CA ILE A 119 12.17 -7.37 3.44
C ILE A 119 11.82 -7.99 2.08
N GLY A 120 12.07 -9.31 1.96
CA GLY A 120 11.86 -10.05 0.72
C GLY A 120 13.02 -9.94 -0.27
N THR A 121 12.74 -10.28 -1.53
CA THR A 121 13.73 -10.36 -2.61
C THR A 121 13.18 -9.70 -3.86
N SER A 122 13.91 -8.69 -4.37
CA SER A 122 13.66 -8.13 -5.69
C SER A 122 13.97 -9.19 -6.75
N THR A 123 13.10 -9.33 -7.74
CA THR A 123 13.30 -10.25 -8.86
C THR A 123 14.15 -9.66 -9.98
N GLY A 124 14.53 -8.39 -9.85
CA GLY A 124 15.30 -7.65 -10.85
C GLY A 124 14.41 -6.94 -11.88
N PRO A 125 15.01 -6.42 -12.96
CA PRO A 125 14.27 -5.74 -14.02
C PRO A 125 13.38 -6.72 -14.81
N HIS A 126 12.12 -6.37 -14.97
CA HIS A 126 11.16 -7.13 -15.77
C HIS A 126 10.47 -6.23 -16.80
N MET A 127 10.25 -6.78 -18.00
CA MET A 127 9.41 -6.13 -19.00
C MET A 127 7.96 -6.16 -18.52
N LEU A 128 7.32 -4.99 -18.51
CA LEU A 128 5.93 -4.85 -18.10
C LEU A 128 5.01 -4.98 -19.30
N GLY A 129 3.92 -5.71 -19.10
CA GLY A 129 2.81 -5.81 -20.03
C GLY A 129 1.48 -5.73 -19.28
N THR A 130 0.39 -6.12 -19.94
CA THR A 130 -0.94 -6.17 -19.32
C THR A 130 -1.11 -7.34 -18.35
N ALA A 131 -0.23 -8.33 -18.41
CA ALA A 131 -0.17 -9.42 -17.46
C ALA A 131 0.72 -9.06 -16.26
N ASP A 132 0.33 -9.54 -15.09
CA ASP A 132 1.09 -9.35 -13.86
C ASP A 132 2.43 -10.10 -13.93
N VAL A 133 3.50 -9.40 -13.59
CA VAL A 133 4.84 -9.97 -13.39
C VAL A 133 5.28 -9.78 -11.95
N ASP A 134 5.98 -10.78 -11.41
CA ASP A 134 6.48 -10.72 -10.03
C ASP A 134 7.69 -9.76 -9.96
N LEU A 135 7.61 -8.73 -9.11
CA LEU A 135 8.65 -7.71 -8.94
C LEU A 135 9.38 -7.83 -7.60
N VAL A 136 8.68 -8.24 -6.56
CA VAL A 136 9.26 -8.56 -5.25
C VAL A 136 8.58 -9.81 -4.70
N LYS A 137 9.34 -10.76 -4.17
CA LYS A 137 8.84 -12.01 -3.58
C LYS A 137 9.26 -12.16 -2.12
N GLY A 138 8.63 -13.09 -1.41
CA GLY A 138 9.01 -13.46 -0.06
C GLY A 138 8.75 -12.37 0.98
N LEU A 139 7.67 -11.61 0.79
CA LEU A 139 7.24 -10.60 1.75
C LEU A 139 6.49 -11.26 2.91
N GLU A 140 6.92 -11.00 4.13
CA GLU A 140 6.22 -11.41 5.35
C GLU A 140 6.30 -10.33 6.41
N LYS A 141 5.27 -10.26 7.28
CA LYS A 141 5.22 -9.40 8.47
C LYS A 141 5.50 -7.92 8.17
N LEU A 142 5.13 -7.47 6.96
CA LEU A 142 5.41 -6.13 6.48
C LEU A 142 4.29 -5.18 6.93
N TYR A 143 4.61 -4.14 7.70
CA TYR A 143 3.65 -3.11 8.09
C TYR A 143 4.25 -1.73 7.89
N ALA A 144 3.61 -0.92 7.03
CA ALA A 144 4.06 0.43 6.69
C ALA A 144 5.53 0.52 6.25
N ALA A 145 5.96 -0.41 5.39
CA ALA A 145 7.32 -0.46 4.88
C ALA A 145 7.44 0.29 3.55
N TYR A 146 8.63 0.83 3.27
CA TYR A 146 8.85 1.68 2.12
C TYR A 146 9.89 1.10 1.17
N GLY A 147 9.62 1.21 -0.12
CA GLY A 147 10.54 0.83 -1.17
C GLY A 147 10.66 1.91 -2.24
N THR A 148 11.55 1.64 -3.17
CA THR A 148 11.73 2.44 -4.39
C THR A 148 11.48 1.57 -5.61
N GLY A 149 10.91 2.17 -6.65
CA GLY A 149 10.80 1.55 -7.95
C GLY A 149 11.50 2.38 -9.00
N GLU A 150 11.75 1.77 -10.15
CA GLU A 150 12.30 2.40 -11.34
C GLU A 150 11.50 1.91 -12.54
N ILE A 151 11.04 2.86 -13.35
CA ILE A 151 10.47 2.59 -14.67
C ILE A 151 11.45 3.07 -15.72
N SER A 152 11.71 2.25 -16.73
CA SER A 152 12.44 2.64 -17.93
C SER A 152 11.66 2.38 -19.20
N LEU A 153 11.85 3.25 -20.19
CA LEU A 153 11.13 3.23 -21.46
C LEU A 153 12.11 3.04 -22.62
N TYR A 154 11.80 2.11 -23.52
CA TYR A 154 12.58 1.82 -24.71
C TYR A 154 11.69 1.83 -25.95
N ALA A 155 12.18 2.48 -27.02
CA ALA A 155 11.56 2.49 -28.33
C ALA A 155 12.56 1.94 -29.35
N ASP A 156 12.24 0.80 -29.95
CA ASP A 156 13.07 0.18 -30.99
C ASP A 156 12.91 0.89 -32.35
N ASN A 157 13.66 0.44 -33.36
CA ASN A 157 13.65 1.04 -34.70
C ASN A 157 12.33 0.87 -35.48
N SER A 158 11.38 0.08 -34.97
CA SER A 158 10.03 -0.08 -35.53
C SER A 158 9.01 0.87 -34.90
N ALA A 159 9.37 1.56 -33.81
CA ALA A 159 8.47 2.50 -33.14
C ALA A 159 8.19 3.75 -33.99
N SER A 160 6.97 4.28 -33.88
CA SER A 160 6.59 5.59 -34.41
C SER A 160 6.76 6.68 -33.36
N GLY A 161 7.19 7.88 -33.77
CA GLY A 161 7.25 9.05 -32.88
C GLY A 161 5.85 9.46 -32.39
N GLY A 162 5.74 9.81 -31.12
CA GLY A 162 4.47 10.25 -30.51
C GLY A 162 4.53 10.32 -28.99
N ASN A 163 3.39 10.66 -28.39
CA ASN A 163 3.19 10.69 -26.94
C ASN A 163 2.06 9.72 -26.57
N GLY A 164 2.12 9.15 -25.38
CA GLY A 164 1.09 8.25 -24.86
C GLY A 164 1.07 8.24 -23.34
N MET A 165 0.05 7.61 -22.78
CA MET A 165 -0.11 7.44 -21.33
C MET A 165 -0.37 5.97 -21.03
N VAL A 166 0.24 5.48 -19.96
CA VAL A 166 0.00 4.16 -19.42
C VAL A 166 -0.03 4.24 -17.91
N VAL A 167 -0.88 3.43 -17.28
CA VAL A 167 -1.02 3.32 -15.84
C VAL A 167 -0.21 2.13 -15.36
N LEU A 168 0.75 2.37 -14.46
CA LEU A 168 1.40 1.30 -13.69
C LEU A 168 0.47 0.86 -12.57
N LYS A 169 0.18 -0.43 -12.50
CA LYS A 169 -0.52 -1.05 -11.39
C LYS A 169 0.45 -1.90 -10.59
N LEU A 170 0.50 -1.68 -9.28
CA LEU A 170 1.15 -2.59 -8.34
C LEU A 170 0.07 -3.30 -7.53
N THR A 171 0.30 -4.57 -7.20
CA THR A 171 -0.66 -5.36 -6.40
C THR A 171 0.09 -6.31 -5.49
N ILE A 172 -0.38 -6.44 -4.25
CA ILE A 172 0.11 -7.47 -3.32
C ILE A 172 -0.76 -8.71 -3.47
N LEU A 173 -0.12 -9.84 -3.73
CA LEU A 173 -0.76 -11.15 -3.86
C LEU A 173 -0.11 -12.14 -2.90
N ASP A 174 -0.86 -13.17 -2.52
CA ASP A 174 -0.30 -14.32 -1.81
C ASP A 174 0.66 -15.10 -2.74
N GLN A 175 1.71 -15.66 -2.15
CA GLN A 175 2.71 -16.45 -2.86
C GLN A 175 2.46 -17.93 -2.56
N ILE A 176 2.06 -18.67 -3.61
CA ILE A 176 1.90 -20.13 -3.60
C ILE A 176 3.26 -20.79 -3.80
#